data_AF-A0A091HNC4-F1
#
_entry.id   AF-A0A091HNC4-F1
#
_cell.length_a   1.000
_cell.length_b   1.000
_cell.length_c   1.000
_cell.angle_alpha   90.00
_cell.angle_beta   90.00
_cell.angle_gamma   90.00
#
_symmetry.space_group_name_H-M   'P 1'
#
loop_
_entity.id
_entity.type
_entity.pdbx_description
1 polymer ?
#
loop_
_entity_poly.entity_id
_entity_poly.type
_entity_poly.pdbx_seq_one_letter_code
_entity_poly.pdbx_strand_id
1 'polypeptide(L)' 'LLIFFLLAVAVGRAQVQQEPLAETTEGAGIAINCSHPNIKATEYIYWYRLLPGRGPTFLVNTLKESKAVVEPS' A
#
# COMPACT_ATOMS: atom_id res chain seq x y z
N LEU A 1 5.88 43.06 -15.07
CA LEU A 1 6.54 41.88 -14.46
C LEU A 1 5.45 40.98 -13.87
N LEU A 2 4.84 40.11 -14.69
CA LEU A 2 3.76 39.24 -14.23
C LEU A 2 4.38 37.98 -13.62
N ILE A 3 4.32 37.88 -12.30
CA ILE A 3 4.81 36.72 -11.55
C ILE A 3 3.74 35.64 -11.70
N PHE A 4 3.88 34.79 -12.72
CA PHE A 4 3.14 33.54 -12.82
C PHE A 4 3.58 32.64 -11.68
N PHE A 5 2.83 32.62 -10.58
CA PHE A 5 2.98 31.62 -9.52
C PHE A 5 2.63 30.26 -10.12
N LEU A 6 3.66 29.54 -10.58
CA LEU A 6 3.55 28.13 -10.92
C LEU A 6 3.29 27.38 -9.61
N LEU A 7 2.02 27.00 -9.38
CA LEU A 7 1.66 26.05 -8.34
C LEU A 7 2.24 24.69 -8.75
N ALA A 8 3.48 24.43 -8.33
CA ALA A 8 4.12 23.14 -8.51
C ALA A 8 3.42 22.13 -7.57
N VAL A 9 2.48 21.38 -8.12
CA VAL A 9 1.91 20.21 -7.42
C VAL A 9 2.98 19.11 -7.46
N ALA A 10 3.75 19.01 -6.38
CA ALA A 10 4.64 17.87 -6.19
C ALA A 10 3.79 16.63 -5.93
N VAL A 11 3.67 15.75 -6.94
CA VAL A 11 3.08 14.43 -6.74
C VAL A 11 4.08 13.59 -5.96
N GLY A 12 3.91 13.52 -4.64
CA GLY A 12 4.64 12.58 -3.80
C GLY A 12 4.15 11.16 -4.08
N ARG A 13 4.72 10.49 -5.09
CA ARG A 13 4.51 9.04 -5.23
C ARG A 13 5.32 8.36 -4.14
N ALA A 14 4.65 7.74 -3.18
CA ALA A 14 5.29 6.67 -2.42
C ALA A 14 5.82 5.65 -3.45
N GLN A 15 7.10 5.31 -3.40
CA GLN A 15 7.71 4.36 -4.32
C GLN A 15 7.35 2.94 -3.88
N VAL A 16 6.07 2.62 -4.01
CA VAL A 16 5.48 1.32 -3.73
C VAL A 16 5.18 0.65 -5.07
N GLN A 17 5.71 -0.55 -5.26
CA GLN A 17 5.45 -1.40 -6.40
C GLN A 17 4.60 -2.59 -5.94
N GLN A 18 3.45 -2.81 -6.57
CA GLN A 18 2.57 -3.94 -6.30
C GLN A 18 2.18 -4.59 -7.63
N GLU A 19 1.82 -5.86 -7.59
CA GLU A 19 1.18 -6.50 -8.74
C GLU A 19 -0.17 -5.82 -9.01
N PRO A 20 -0.46 -5.44 -10.27
CA PRO A 20 -1.68 -4.70 -10.60
C PRO A 20 -2.94 -5.56 -10.51
N LEU A 21 -2.79 -6.88 -10.53
CA LEU A 21 -3.87 -7.85 -10.49
C LEU A 21 -3.40 -9.08 -9.71
N ALA A 22 -4.29 -9.59 -8.86
CA ALA A 22 -4.16 -10.89 -8.24
C ALA A 22 -5.54 -11.55 -8.26
N GLU A 23 -5.60 -12.80 -8.71
CA GLU A 23 -6.84 -13.57 -8.79
C GLU A 23 -6.70 -14.85 -7.97
N THR A 24 -7.81 -15.28 -7.39
CA THR A 24 -7.91 -16.54 -6.66
C THR A 24 -9.33 -17.09 -6.80
N THR A 25 -9.53 -18.35 -6.45
CA THR A 25 -10.86 -18.96 -6.42
C THR A 25 -11.58 -18.63 -5.13
N GLU A 26 -12.92 -18.64 -5.14
CA GLU A 26 -13.70 -18.46 -3.92
C GLU A 26 -13.30 -19.49 -2.84
N GLY A 27 -13.11 -19.02 -1.60
CA GLY A 27 -12.67 -19.85 -0.48
C GLY A 27 -11.15 -20.09 -0.41
N ALA A 28 -10.37 -19.71 -1.42
CA ALA A 28 -8.92 -19.79 -1.38
C ALA A 28 -8.29 -18.49 -0.85
N GLY A 29 -7.16 -18.61 -0.15
CA GLY A 29 -6.33 -17.47 0.23
C GLY A 29 -5.70 -16.79 -0.99
N ILE A 30 -5.29 -15.53 -0.82
CA ILE A 30 -4.53 -14.79 -1.83
C ILE A 30 -3.40 -14.00 -1.16
N ALA A 31 -2.25 -13.93 -1.83
CA ALA A 31 -1.14 -13.08 -1.43
C ALA A 31 -1.08 -11.87 -2.37
N ILE A 32 -1.08 -10.67 -1.81
CA ILE A 32 -0.83 -9.42 -2.53
C ILE A 32 0.55 -8.94 -2.09
N ASN A 33 1.50 -8.86 -3.02
CA ASN A 33 2.85 -8.46 -2.67
C ASN A 33 3.03 -6.95 -2.84
N CYS A 34 4.02 -6.43 -2.13
CA CYS A 34 4.41 -5.04 -2.16
C CYS A 34 5.92 -4.95 -2.01
N SER A 35 6.57 -4.19 -2.90
CA SER A 35 7.95 -3.76 -2.77
C SER A 35 7.98 -2.27 -2.47
N HIS A 36 8.61 -1.91 -1.35
CA HIS A 36 8.81 -0.52 -0.95
C HIS A 36 10.31 -0.31 -0.66
N PRO A 37 11.17 -0.15 -1.69
CA PRO A 37 12.62 -0.24 -1.55
C PRO A 37 13.20 0.80 -0.57
N ASN A 38 12.59 1.99 -0.52
CA ASN A 38 13.09 3.11 0.27
C ASN A 38 12.45 3.25 1.66
N ILE A 39 11.58 2.32 2.07
CA ILE A 39 10.94 2.41 3.40
C ILE A 39 11.95 2.07 4.50
N LYS A 40 11.93 2.86 5.58
CA LYS A 40 12.70 2.58 6.80
C LYS A 40 12.06 1.45 7.59
N ALA A 41 12.87 0.69 8.32
CA ALA A 41 12.36 -0.41 9.15
C ALA A 41 11.37 0.04 10.25
N THR A 42 11.44 1.31 10.65
CA THR A 42 10.55 1.93 11.65
C THR A 42 9.28 2.54 11.06
N GLU A 43 9.13 2.55 9.74
CA GLU A 43 7.96 3.10 9.06
C GLU A 43 6.92 2.00 8.82
N TYR A 44 5.65 2.36 9.01
CA TYR A 44 4.53 1.46 8.78
C TYR A 44 4.12 1.44 7.30
N ILE A 45 3.90 0.23 6.80
CA ILE A 45 3.22 -0.07 5.54
C ILE A 45 1.75 -0.28 5.87
N TYR A 46 0.85 0.47 5.24
CA TYR A 46 -0.58 0.37 5.48
C TYR A 46 -1.27 -0.27 4.27
N TRP A 47 -2.15 -1.23 4.54
CA TRP A 47 -2.99 -1.88 3.55
C TRP A 47 -4.43 -1.39 3.65
N TYR A 48 -4.98 -0.96 2.51
CA TYR A 48 -6.36 -0.51 2.40
C TYR A 48 -7.07 -1.29 1.31
N ARG A 49 -8.37 -1.51 1.51
CA ARG A 49 -9.29 -2.04 0.49
C ARG A 49 -10.18 -0.91 -0.01
N LEU A 50 -10.28 -0.78 -1.33
CA LEU A 50 -11.25 0.09 -1.97
C LEU A 50 -12.24 -0.78 -2.77
N LEU A 51 -13.53 -0.63 -2.49
CA LEU A 51 -14.60 -1.27 -3.27
C LEU A 51 -15.32 -0.20 -4.11
N PRO A 52 -15.90 -0.58 -5.27
CA PRO A 52 -16.68 0.35 -6.08
C PRO A 52 -17.74 1.08 -5.25
N GLY A 53 -17.79 2.41 -5.37
CA GLY A 53 -18.77 3.26 -4.67
C GLY A 53 -18.52 3.45 -3.17
N ARG A 54 -17.37 3.03 -2.62
CA ARG A 54 -17.02 3.18 -1.20
C ARG A 54 -15.70 3.95 -1.02
N GLY A 55 -15.48 4.48 0.17
CA GLY A 55 -14.18 5.03 0.57
C GLY A 55 -13.16 3.93 0.91
N PRO A 56 -11.86 4.26 1.00
CA PRO A 56 -10.83 3.33 1.46
C PRO A 56 -11.14 2.79 2.86
N THR A 57 -11.05 1.48 3.03
CA THR A 57 -11.20 0.80 4.32
C THR A 57 -9.85 0.24 4.75
N PHE A 58 -9.40 0.59 5.95
CA PHE A 58 -8.16 0.05 6.51
C PHE A 58 -8.28 -1.46 6.74
N LEU A 59 -7.23 -2.21 6.38
CA LEU A 59 -7.14 -3.65 6.60
C LEU A 59 -6.16 -3.98 7.73
N VAL A 60 -4.89 -3.63 7.51
CA VAL A 60 -3.78 -3.99 8.39
C VAL A 60 -2.60 -3.05 8.15
N ASN A 61 -1.71 -2.92 9.13
CA ASN A 61 -0.41 -2.30 8.95
C ASN A 61 0.71 -3.26 9.35
N THR A 62 1.90 -3.01 8.83
CA THR A 62 3.08 -3.79 9.20
C THR A 62 4.36 -2.96 9.08
N LEU A 63 5.41 -3.37 9.78
CA LEU A 63 6.77 -2.86 9.55
C LEU A 63 7.46 -3.71 8.47
N LYS A 64 8.50 -3.16 7.84
CA LYS A 64 9.28 -3.87 6.79
C LYS A 64 9.78 -5.26 7.22
N GLU A 65 10.10 -5.43 8.50
CA GLU A 65 10.71 -6.65 9.05
C GLU A 65 9.77 -7.41 10.01
N SER A 66 8.46 -7.22 9.90
CA SER A 66 7.52 -7.98 10.73
C SER A 66 7.69 -9.48 10.51
N LYS A 67 7.84 -10.25 11.60
CA LYS A 67 7.72 -11.71 11.52
C LYS A 67 6.27 -12.07 11.19
N ALA A 68 6.10 -13.11 10.38
CA ALA A 68 4.78 -13.66 10.10
C ALA A 68 4.06 -13.97 11.42
N VAL A 69 2.80 -13.57 11.52
CA VAL A 69 1.94 -14.01 12.62
C VAL A 69 1.78 -15.52 12.45
N VAL A 70 2.38 -16.29 13.36
CA VAL A 70 2.17 -17.73 13.42
C VAL A 70 0.71 -17.94 13.83
N GLU A 71 -0.10 -18.45 12.91
CA GLU A 71 -1.48 -18.83 13.21
C GLU A 71 -1.45 -19.94 14.27
N PRO A 72 -2.19 -19.81 15.39
CA PRO A 72 -2.20 -20.86 16.39
C PRO A 72 -2.88 -22.10 15.82
N SER A 73 -2.18 -23.24 15.92
CA SER A 73 -2.64 -24.58 15.54
C SER A 73 -3.88 -25.03 16.28
#